data_AF-A0A0D2DEP8-F1
#
_entry.id   AF-A0A0D2DEP8-F1
#
_cell.length_a   1.000
_cell.length_b   1.000
_cell.length_c   1.000
_cell.angle_alpha   90.00
_cell.angle_beta   90.00
_cell.angle_gamma   90.00
#
_symmetry.space_group_name_H-M   'P 1'
#
loop_
_entity.id
_entity.type
_entity.pdbx_description
1 polymer ?
#
loop_
_entity_poly.entity_id
_entity_poly.type
_entity_poly.pdbx_seq_one_letter_code
_entity_poly.pdbx_strand_id
1 'polypeptide(L)'
;MAARMPSWLPSIPYPPPNQPGYWDPVTSTLQWCEEDYYATYYSAELINTLTNLMFIYLAYKGVKSCRKQGHDTVFEVAYFGYFLVGFGSFMFHTTLKYPWQLVDELNMIYTTCLMAYASLSYSRPANQQIALGVFLLVFCAFITLYYHYLQDPVFHQTVYAFLTLFIVLRSVYSMEFNLRPSLRKSEEKHRLERQRNNLPVLTKEEQEYENKRDTAILRNMWFFVIFGVSIFLAGFGIWNLDNKYCSTLRQWRRSIGMPWGFFLEGHGWWHLMTGIGAYCYILWAIHLRHILNGDQEHFRMVWDRVYHLPEVVRVSDPSDNANGQANGNFKKDN
;
A
#
# COMPACT_ATOMS: atom_id res chain seq x y z
N MET A 1 23.74 28.24 -8.04
CA MET A 1 24.10 28.70 -6.69
C MET A 1 23.00 28.25 -5.74
N ALA A 2 23.29 27.35 -4.78
CA ALA A 2 22.32 27.02 -3.75
C ALA A 2 22.15 28.26 -2.85
N ALA A 3 20.90 28.67 -2.60
CA ALA A 3 20.61 29.80 -1.73
C ALA A 3 21.08 29.47 -0.31
N ARG A 4 21.95 30.31 0.26
CA ARG A 4 22.30 30.21 1.69
C ARG A 4 21.04 30.47 2.52
N MET A 5 20.84 29.67 3.56
CA MET A 5 19.70 29.83 4.44
C MET A 5 19.68 31.22 5.09
N PRO A 6 18.50 31.83 5.28
CA PRO A 6 18.38 33.09 5.99
C PRO A 6 19.02 32.99 7.38
N SER A 7 19.75 34.02 7.80
CA SER A 7 20.50 34.02 9.07
C SER A 7 19.64 33.84 10.33
N TRP A 8 18.33 34.08 10.24
CA TRP A 8 17.38 33.89 11.33
C TRP A 8 16.90 32.43 11.50
N LEU A 9 17.18 31.57 10.52
CA LEU A 9 16.73 30.19 10.54
C LEU A 9 17.86 29.28 11.05
N PRO A 10 17.71 28.62 12.22
CA PRO A 10 18.77 27.81 12.78
C PRO A 10 19.11 26.65 11.84
N SER A 11 20.40 26.49 11.57
CA SER A 11 20.94 25.40 10.76
C SER A 11 22.28 24.94 11.32
N ILE A 12 22.51 23.63 11.31
CA ILE A 12 23.76 23.00 11.71
C ILE A 12 24.45 22.49 10.44
N PRO A 13 25.72 22.82 10.19
CA PRO A 13 26.43 22.31 9.02
C PRO A 13 26.55 20.78 9.09
N TYR A 14 26.44 20.12 7.94
CA TYR A 14 26.77 18.70 7.84
C TYR A 14 28.25 18.47 8.18
N PRO A 15 28.60 17.38 8.87
CA PRO A 15 30.00 17.03 9.09
C PRO A 15 30.70 16.73 7.76
N PRO A 16 32.05 16.64 7.76
CA PRO A 16 32.80 16.18 6.60
C PRO A 16 32.27 14.84 6.06
N PRO A 17 32.39 14.56 4.76
CA PRO A 17 32.08 13.23 4.21
C PRO A 17 32.90 12.11 4.87
N ASN A 18 32.47 10.86 4.70
CA ASN A 18 33.18 9.65 5.15
C ASN A 18 33.40 9.61 6.67
N GLN A 19 32.34 9.85 7.43
CA GLN A 19 32.37 9.66 8.88
C GLN A 19 32.57 8.17 9.21
N PRO A 20 33.34 7.82 10.25
CA PRO A 20 33.48 6.43 10.68
C PRO A 20 32.14 5.91 11.20
N GLY A 21 31.85 4.64 10.93
CA GLY A 21 30.61 3.99 11.33
C GLY A 21 30.81 2.75 12.19
N TYR A 22 29.85 2.45 13.06
CA TYR A 22 29.85 1.23 13.88
C TYR A 22 29.80 -0.04 13.03
N TRP A 23 29.06 -0.01 11.92
CA TRP A 23 28.87 -1.16 11.04
C TRP A 23 29.89 -1.23 9.90
N ASP A 24 30.99 -0.49 9.93
CA ASP A 24 32.01 -0.61 8.88
C ASP A 24 32.64 -2.02 8.84
N PRO A 25 33.03 -2.53 7.66
CA PRO A 25 32.91 -1.92 6.33
C PRO A 25 31.53 -2.16 5.67
N VAL A 26 31.11 -1.28 4.75
CA VAL A 26 29.93 -1.50 3.88
C VAL A 26 30.13 -2.75 3.03
N THR A 27 29.10 -3.61 2.98
CA THR A 27 29.15 -4.87 2.20
C THR A 27 28.00 -5.02 1.20
N SER A 28 27.02 -4.12 1.22
CA SER A 28 25.93 -4.08 0.27
C SER A 28 26.43 -3.81 -1.16
N THR A 29 25.64 -4.22 -2.15
CA THR A 29 25.96 -4.00 -3.57
C THR A 29 25.61 -2.58 -4.01
N LEU A 30 24.81 -1.88 -3.22
CA LEU A 30 24.37 -0.51 -3.47
C LEU A 30 24.37 0.32 -2.19
N GLN A 31 24.48 1.64 -2.39
CA GLN A 31 24.47 2.67 -1.37
C GLN A 31 23.74 3.88 -1.93
N TRP A 32 22.89 4.52 -1.14
CA TRP A 32 22.01 5.58 -1.63
C TRP A 32 22.65 6.96 -1.49
N CYS A 33 21.90 7.99 -1.89
CA CYS A 33 22.44 9.34 -1.93
C CYS A 33 22.57 10.00 -0.55
N GLU A 34 21.91 9.49 0.48
CA GLU A 34 22.13 9.98 1.85
C GLU A 34 23.61 9.77 2.23
N GLU A 35 24.18 10.67 3.03
CA GLU A 35 25.58 10.52 3.46
C GLU A 35 25.70 9.58 4.65
N ASP A 36 26.72 8.73 4.70
CA ASP A 36 26.81 7.76 5.79
C ASP A 36 27.25 8.41 7.10
N TYR A 37 26.61 7.99 8.20
CA TYR A 37 26.95 8.30 9.59
C TYR A 37 27.07 9.81 9.90
N TYR A 38 26.49 10.68 9.06
CA TYR A 38 26.60 12.14 9.25
C TYR A 38 25.88 12.61 10.52
N ALA A 39 24.86 11.89 10.98
CA ALA A 39 24.08 12.26 12.15
C ALA A 39 24.43 11.45 13.40
N THR A 40 24.87 10.20 13.24
CA THR A 40 25.15 9.28 14.34
C THR A 40 26.14 8.20 13.91
N TYR A 41 26.97 7.74 14.86
CA TYR A 41 27.91 6.64 14.67
C TYR A 41 27.24 5.28 14.43
N TYR A 42 25.97 5.11 14.82
CA TYR A 42 25.30 3.80 14.86
C TYR A 42 24.39 3.49 13.66
N SER A 43 24.01 4.50 12.87
CA SER A 43 23.09 4.37 11.74
C SER A 43 23.67 5.08 10.53
N ALA A 44 23.89 4.33 9.45
CA ALA A 44 24.54 4.85 8.24
C ALA A 44 23.68 5.93 7.58
N GLU A 45 22.47 5.60 7.13
CA GLU A 45 21.59 6.55 6.43
C GLU A 45 20.39 6.87 7.35
N LEU A 46 20.48 7.94 8.15
CA LEU A 46 19.53 8.21 9.24
C LEU A 46 18.10 8.46 8.74
N ILE A 47 17.90 9.29 7.74
CA ILE A 47 16.57 9.66 7.22
C ILE A 47 15.95 8.47 6.49
N ASN A 48 16.72 7.78 5.64
CA ASN A 48 16.30 6.53 5.00
C ASN A 48 15.93 5.48 6.06
N THR A 49 16.66 5.39 7.18
CA THR A 49 16.33 4.50 8.29
C THR A 49 15.02 4.91 9.00
N LEU A 50 14.90 6.16 9.44
CA LEU A 50 13.77 6.60 10.27
C LEU A 50 12.44 6.66 9.51
N THR A 51 12.48 6.95 8.21
CA THR A 51 11.27 6.96 7.36
C THR A 51 10.59 5.59 7.29
N ASN A 52 11.33 4.50 7.51
CA ASN A 52 10.79 3.14 7.58
C ASN A 52 9.98 2.83 8.86
N LEU A 53 10.08 3.65 9.92
CA LEU A 53 9.22 3.50 11.11
C LEU A 53 7.74 3.66 10.77
N MET A 54 7.41 4.38 9.71
CA MET A 54 6.04 4.51 9.21
C MET A 54 5.48 3.16 8.74
N PHE A 55 6.26 2.33 8.04
CA PHE A 55 5.82 0.99 7.65
C PHE A 55 5.49 0.15 8.89
N ILE A 56 6.37 0.16 9.88
CA ILE A 56 6.18 -0.62 11.11
C ILE A 56 4.89 -0.17 11.84
N TYR A 57 4.67 1.13 11.95
CA TYR A 57 3.45 1.69 12.54
C TYR A 57 2.18 1.31 11.75
N LEU A 58 2.21 1.47 10.41
CA LEU A 58 1.07 1.16 9.54
C LEU A 58 0.76 -0.33 9.51
N ALA A 59 1.78 -1.20 9.58
CA ALA A 59 1.59 -2.64 9.70
C ALA A 59 0.83 -3.00 10.98
N TYR A 60 1.25 -2.44 12.12
CA TYR A 60 0.56 -2.63 13.40
C TYR A 60 -0.89 -2.17 13.33
N LYS A 61 -1.14 -0.98 12.74
CA LYS A 61 -2.50 -0.45 12.55
C LYS A 61 -3.35 -1.36 11.65
N GLY A 62 -2.77 -1.88 10.57
CA GLY A 62 -3.41 -2.81 9.64
C GLY A 62 -3.81 -4.13 10.30
N VAL A 63 -2.88 -4.79 11.01
CA VAL A 63 -3.17 -6.03 11.77
C VAL A 63 -4.23 -5.78 12.83
N LYS A 64 -4.14 -4.68 13.57
CA LYS A 64 -5.15 -4.32 14.58
C LYS A 64 -6.53 -4.13 13.96
N SER A 65 -6.61 -3.50 12.78
CA SER A 65 -7.88 -3.33 12.05
C SER A 65 -8.42 -4.69 11.58
N CYS A 66 -7.58 -5.54 10.97
CA CYS A 66 -7.99 -6.88 10.53
C CYS A 66 -8.64 -7.69 11.66
N ARG A 67 -8.00 -7.72 12.83
CA ARG A 67 -8.52 -8.41 14.01
C ARG A 67 -9.79 -7.79 14.57
N LYS A 68 -9.84 -6.46 14.66
CA LYS A 68 -10.98 -5.73 15.20
C LYS A 68 -12.24 -5.89 14.34
N GLN A 69 -12.07 -5.87 13.01
CA GLN A 69 -13.17 -5.86 12.05
C GLN A 69 -13.51 -7.27 11.53
N GLY A 70 -12.68 -8.27 11.86
CA GLY A 70 -12.86 -9.67 11.44
C GLY A 70 -12.62 -9.87 9.95
N HIS A 71 -11.53 -9.31 9.41
CA HIS A 71 -11.11 -9.54 8.03
C HIS A 71 -10.38 -10.89 7.87
N ASP A 72 -10.33 -11.42 6.65
CA ASP A 72 -9.64 -12.69 6.36
C ASP A 72 -8.18 -12.68 6.85
N THR A 73 -7.74 -13.80 7.43
CA THR A 73 -6.39 -13.95 8.00
C THR A 73 -5.26 -13.78 6.99
N VAL A 74 -5.54 -13.97 5.70
CA VAL A 74 -4.57 -13.73 4.61
C VAL A 74 -4.08 -12.26 4.62
N PHE A 75 -4.91 -11.31 5.05
CA PHE A 75 -4.53 -9.91 5.13
C PHE A 75 -3.70 -9.58 6.37
N GLU A 76 -3.87 -10.32 7.49
CA GLU A 76 -2.93 -10.24 8.61
C GLU A 76 -1.53 -10.71 8.17
N VAL A 77 -1.46 -11.79 7.39
CA VAL A 77 -0.20 -12.29 6.81
C VAL A 77 0.39 -11.27 5.84
N ALA A 78 -0.43 -10.61 5.01
CA ALA A 78 0.02 -9.55 4.12
C ALA A 78 0.60 -8.34 4.89
N TYR A 79 -0.05 -7.90 5.97
CA TYR A 79 0.48 -6.83 6.82
C TYR A 79 1.76 -7.25 7.57
N PHE A 80 1.92 -8.53 7.89
CA PHE A 80 3.18 -9.04 8.42
C PHE A 80 4.31 -9.00 7.37
N GLY A 81 4.02 -9.36 6.11
CA GLY A 81 4.96 -9.17 4.99
C GLY A 81 5.35 -7.69 4.82
N TYR A 82 4.36 -6.79 4.85
CA TYR A 82 4.57 -5.34 4.81
C TYR A 82 5.43 -4.83 5.99
N PHE A 83 5.25 -5.37 7.20
CA PHE A 83 6.14 -5.11 8.34
C PHE A 83 7.58 -5.56 8.04
N LEU A 84 7.78 -6.75 7.47
CA LEU A 84 9.11 -7.26 7.15
C LEU A 84 9.82 -6.42 6.08
N VAL A 85 9.09 -5.85 5.12
CA VAL A 85 9.64 -4.85 4.18
C VAL A 85 10.19 -3.65 4.94
N GLY A 86 9.37 -3.00 5.77
CA GLY A 86 9.79 -1.82 6.53
C GLY A 86 10.91 -2.10 7.53
N PHE A 87 10.85 -3.24 8.23
CA PHE A 87 11.89 -3.64 9.17
C PHE A 87 13.19 -4.03 8.46
N GLY A 88 13.10 -4.74 7.34
CA GLY A 88 14.25 -5.07 6.48
C GLY A 88 14.95 -3.81 5.99
N SER A 89 14.19 -2.88 5.42
CA SER A 89 14.68 -1.58 4.97
C SER A 89 15.31 -0.76 6.10
N PHE A 90 14.65 -0.69 7.27
CA PHE A 90 15.21 -0.05 8.46
C PHE A 90 16.60 -0.61 8.82
N MET A 91 16.72 -1.95 8.88
CA MET A 91 17.98 -2.61 9.22
C MET A 91 19.03 -2.46 8.12
N PHE A 92 18.61 -2.46 6.85
CA PHE A 92 19.50 -2.22 5.72
C PHE A 92 20.10 -0.83 5.77
N HIS A 93 19.30 0.22 5.85
CA HIS A 93 19.78 1.61 5.90
C HIS A 93 20.56 1.95 7.18
N THR A 94 20.31 1.22 8.27
CA THR A 94 21.11 1.34 9.49
C THR A 94 22.53 0.80 9.29
N THR A 95 22.69 -0.30 8.54
CA THR A 95 23.91 -1.12 8.57
C THR A 95 24.69 -1.20 7.26
N LEU A 96 24.04 -0.96 6.12
CA LEU A 96 24.55 -1.16 4.75
C LEU A 96 25.20 -2.54 4.55
N LYS A 97 24.58 -3.57 5.13
CA LYS A 97 25.03 -4.97 5.04
C LYS A 97 24.24 -5.75 4.01
N TYR A 98 24.95 -6.56 3.23
CA TYR A 98 24.35 -7.39 2.18
C TYR A 98 23.22 -8.32 2.67
N PRO A 99 23.30 -9.02 3.82
CA PRO A 99 22.17 -9.81 4.29
C PRO A 99 20.92 -8.98 4.55
N TRP A 100 21.05 -7.77 5.09
CA TRP A 100 19.90 -6.88 5.32
C TRP A 100 19.38 -6.27 4.03
N GLN A 101 20.24 -6.02 3.04
CA GLN A 101 19.82 -5.65 1.69
C GLN A 101 18.90 -6.73 1.08
N LEU A 102 19.27 -8.01 1.22
CA LEU A 102 18.42 -9.12 0.77
C LEU A 102 17.08 -9.14 1.51
N VAL A 103 17.07 -8.91 2.82
CA VAL A 103 15.83 -8.84 3.61
C VAL A 103 14.94 -7.68 3.15
N ASP A 104 15.50 -6.51 2.89
CA ASP A 104 14.76 -5.36 2.36
C ASP A 104 14.14 -5.67 1.00
N GLU A 105 14.97 -5.95 0.00
CA GLU A 105 14.55 -6.08 -1.38
C GLU A 105 13.67 -7.33 -1.60
N LEU A 106 14.05 -8.50 -1.08
CA LEU A 106 13.30 -9.74 -1.35
C LEU A 106 11.93 -9.75 -0.67
N ASN A 107 11.78 -9.13 0.51
CA ASN A 107 10.47 -9.06 1.17
C ASN A 107 9.46 -8.23 0.36
N MET A 108 9.90 -7.28 -0.47
CA MET A 108 9.01 -6.58 -1.38
C MET A 108 8.35 -7.56 -2.36
N ILE A 109 9.12 -8.50 -2.93
CA ILE A 109 8.62 -9.52 -3.84
C ILE A 109 7.73 -10.53 -3.09
N TYR A 110 8.18 -10.99 -1.92
CA TYR A 110 7.42 -11.97 -1.13
C TYR A 110 6.05 -11.43 -0.71
N THR A 111 6.00 -10.18 -0.25
CA THR A 111 4.75 -9.50 0.12
C THR A 111 3.82 -9.35 -1.07
N THR A 112 4.36 -9.00 -2.23
CA THR A 112 3.59 -8.93 -3.47
C THR A 112 3.08 -10.32 -3.89
N CYS A 113 3.85 -11.39 -3.70
CA CYS A 113 3.38 -12.77 -3.90
C CYS A 113 2.27 -13.18 -2.91
N LEU A 114 2.33 -12.75 -1.65
CA LEU A 114 1.24 -12.98 -0.68
C LEU A 114 -0.06 -12.29 -1.14
N MET A 115 0.05 -11.07 -1.68
CA MET A 115 -1.09 -10.36 -2.27
C MET A 115 -1.60 -11.01 -3.55
N ALA A 116 -0.70 -11.54 -4.38
CA ALA A 116 -1.06 -12.35 -5.55
C ALA A 116 -1.85 -13.59 -5.13
N TYR A 117 -1.39 -14.28 -4.10
CA TYR A 117 -2.08 -15.44 -3.54
C TYR A 117 -3.47 -15.05 -3.06
N ALA A 118 -3.60 -14.01 -2.24
CA ALA A 118 -4.88 -13.53 -1.73
C ALA A 118 -5.88 -13.20 -2.86
N SER A 119 -5.40 -12.61 -3.95
CA SER A 119 -6.23 -12.25 -5.11
C SER A 119 -6.62 -13.45 -5.97
N LEU A 120 -5.64 -14.29 -6.34
CA LEU A 120 -5.81 -15.36 -7.33
C LEU A 120 -6.37 -16.67 -6.74
N SER A 121 -6.14 -16.93 -5.46
CA SER A 121 -6.67 -18.13 -4.77
C SER A 121 -8.15 -18.01 -4.42
N TYR A 122 -8.71 -16.81 -4.49
CA TYR A 122 -10.09 -16.54 -4.12
C TYR A 122 -11.10 -17.36 -4.91
N SER A 123 -12.05 -17.97 -4.20
CA SER A 123 -13.11 -18.82 -4.75
C SER A 123 -12.59 -20.00 -5.60
N ARG A 124 -11.32 -20.39 -5.39
CA ARG A 124 -10.73 -21.56 -6.05
C ARG A 124 -10.82 -22.80 -5.16
N PRO A 125 -10.98 -24.00 -5.75
CA PRO A 125 -10.91 -25.24 -4.98
C PRO A 125 -9.54 -25.43 -4.32
N ALA A 126 -9.49 -26.17 -3.21
CA ALA A 126 -8.30 -26.30 -2.36
C ALA A 126 -7.04 -26.78 -3.13
N ASN A 127 -7.19 -27.70 -4.09
CA ASN A 127 -6.08 -28.16 -4.92
C ASN A 127 -5.45 -27.03 -5.76
N GLN A 128 -6.27 -26.12 -6.31
CA GLN A 128 -5.78 -24.97 -7.07
C GLN A 128 -5.12 -23.93 -6.18
N GLN A 129 -5.65 -23.72 -4.96
CA GLN A 129 -5.02 -22.84 -3.98
C GLN A 129 -3.64 -23.37 -3.57
N ILE A 130 -3.54 -24.66 -3.25
CA ILE A 130 -2.26 -25.32 -2.91
C ILE A 130 -1.28 -25.23 -4.07
N ALA A 131 -1.71 -25.55 -5.29
CA ALA A 131 -0.85 -25.47 -6.48
C ALA A 131 -0.31 -24.05 -6.72
N LEU A 132 -1.17 -23.03 -6.56
CA LEU A 132 -0.74 -21.62 -6.65
C LEU A 132 0.25 -21.26 -5.53
N GLY A 133 -0.01 -21.70 -4.29
CA GLY A 133 0.89 -21.47 -3.17
C GLY A 133 2.28 -22.08 -3.41
N VAL A 134 2.33 -23.34 -3.86
CA VAL A 134 3.59 -24.01 -4.24
C VAL A 134 4.29 -23.29 -5.37
N PHE A 135 3.56 -22.88 -6.42
CA PHE A 135 4.13 -22.12 -7.53
C PHE A 135 4.77 -20.81 -7.04
N LEU A 136 4.07 -20.04 -6.20
CA LEU A 136 4.59 -18.77 -5.68
C LEU A 136 5.80 -18.98 -4.76
N LEU A 137 5.83 -20.06 -3.97
CA LEU A 137 6.99 -20.42 -3.15
C LEU A 137 8.21 -20.77 -4.01
N VAL A 138 8.03 -21.59 -5.05
CA VAL A 138 9.10 -21.94 -5.99
C VAL A 138 9.58 -20.69 -6.75
N PHE A 139 8.65 -19.82 -7.15
CA PHE A 139 8.98 -18.54 -7.77
C PHE A 139 9.82 -17.66 -6.83
N CYS A 140 9.41 -17.47 -5.57
CA CYS A 140 10.19 -16.71 -4.59
C CYS A 140 11.59 -17.32 -4.37
N ALA A 141 11.69 -18.64 -4.26
CA ALA A 141 12.97 -19.33 -4.11
C ALA A 141 13.88 -19.13 -5.34
N PHE A 142 13.33 -19.26 -6.55
CA PHE A 142 14.07 -18.99 -7.79
C PHE A 142 14.58 -17.55 -7.85
N ILE A 143 13.71 -16.57 -7.61
CA ILE A 143 14.09 -15.15 -7.62
C ILE A 143 15.18 -14.88 -6.59
N THR A 144 15.07 -15.46 -5.39
CA THR A 144 16.06 -15.30 -4.32
C THR A 144 17.42 -15.85 -4.72
N LEU A 145 17.48 -17.09 -5.20
CA LEU A 145 18.73 -17.73 -5.60
C LEU A 145 19.37 -17.02 -6.79
N TYR A 146 18.55 -16.63 -7.77
CA TYR A 146 19.04 -15.96 -8.97
C TYR A 146 19.49 -14.53 -8.67
N TYR A 147 18.77 -13.80 -7.81
CA TYR A 147 19.18 -12.46 -7.37
C TYR A 147 20.45 -12.52 -6.54
N HIS A 148 20.58 -13.51 -5.65
CA HIS A 148 21.80 -13.71 -4.87
C HIS A 148 23.00 -14.05 -5.76
N TYR A 149 22.79 -14.80 -6.84
CA TYR A 149 23.83 -15.13 -7.82
C TYR A 149 24.23 -13.91 -8.68
N LEU A 150 23.26 -13.16 -9.20
CA LEU A 150 23.52 -12.00 -10.08
C LEU A 150 24.02 -10.78 -9.34
N GLN A 151 23.50 -10.52 -8.13
CA GLN A 151 23.78 -9.33 -7.31
C GLN A 151 23.50 -7.99 -8.03
N ASP A 152 22.64 -8.01 -9.06
CA ASP A 152 22.25 -6.84 -9.85
C ASP A 152 20.86 -6.32 -9.42
N PRO A 153 20.78 -5.15 -8.74
CA PRO A 153 19.51 -4.61 -8.25
C PRO A 153 18.50 -4.29 -9.36
N VAL A 154 18.94 -4.10 -10.61
CA VAL A 154 18.02 -3.85 -11.74
C VAL A 154 17.15 -5.07 -12.03
N PHE A 155 17.67 -6.28 -11.84
CA PHE A 155 16.90 -7.52 -11.98
C PHE A 155 15.73 -7.53 -10.99
N HIS A 156 16.01 -7.27 -9.71
CA HIS A 156 15.00 -7.20 -8.66
C HIS A 156 13.93 -6.16 -8.97
N GLN A 157 14.34 -4.93 -9.31
CA GLN A 157 13.44 -3.83 -9.62
C GLN A 157 12.48 -4.17 -10.76
N THR A 158 13.01 -4.82 -11.80
CA THR A 158 12.24 -5.25 -12.97
C THR A 158 11.19 -6.29 -12.60
N VAL A 159 11.58 -7.34 -11.86
CA VAL A 159 10.68 -8.39 -11.41
C VAL A 159 9.57 -7.82 -10.52
N TYR A 160 9.95 -6.97 -9.56
CA TYR A 160 9.01 -6.33 -8.66
C TYR A 160 8.01 -5.44 -9.40
N ALA A 161 8.46 -4.66 -10.39
CA ALA A 161 7.61 -3.79 -11.20
C ALA A 161 6.57 -4.58 -12.01
N PHE A 162 6.99 -5.63 -12.73
CA PHE A 162 6.07 -6.45 -13.53
C PHE A 162 5.07 -7.19 -12.66
N LEU A 163 5.52 -7.76 -11.54
CA LEU A 163 4.65 -8.49 -10.62
C LEU A 163 3.60 -7.55 -10.01
N THR A 164 4.02 -6.37 -9.54
CA THR A 164 3.12 -5.36 -8.97
C THR A 164 2.09 -4.88 -10.01
N LEU A 165 2.53 -4.55 -11.22
CA LEU A 165 1.65 -4.12 -12.30
C LEU A 165 0.59 -5.20 -12.63
N PHE A 166 1.03 -6.45 -12.78
CA PHE A 166 0.12 -7.57 -13.05
C PHE A 166 -0.98 -7.68 -11.99
N ILE A 167 -0.62 -7.65 -10.71
CA ILE A 167 -1.58 -7.85 -9.62
C ILE A 167 -2.52 -6.65 -9.50
N VAL A 168 -2.02 -5.42 -9.64
CA VAL A 168 -2.86 -4.22 -9.63
C VAL A 168 -3.87 -4.27 -10.78
N LEU A 169 -3.44 -4.54 -12.01
CA LEU A 169 -4.34 -4.67 -13.16
C LEU A 169 -5.36 -5.80 -12.97
N ARG A 170 -4.94 -6.96 -12.46
CA ARG A 170 -5.84 -8.07 -12.18
C ARG A 170 -6.89 -7.73 -11.12
N SER A 171 -6.50 -6.97 -10.10
CA SER A 171 -7.38 -6.55 -9.02
C SER A 171 -8.37 -5.47 -9.50
N VAL A 172 -7.93 -4.54 -10.35
CA VAL A 172 -8.79 -3.54 -11.00
C VAL A 172 -9.81 -4.21 -11.90
N TYR A 173 -9.37 -5.20 -12.69
CA TYR A 173 -10.27 -6.02 -13.50
C TYR A 173 -11.34 -6.71 -12.62
N SER A 174 -10.93 -7.29 -11.49
CA SER A 174 -11.87 -7.93 -10.56
C SER A 174 -12.87 -6.93 -9.98
N MET A 175 -12.41 -5.77 -9.53
CA MET A 175 -13.24 -4.70 -9.02
C MET A 175 -14.28 -4.24 -10.05
N GLU A 176 -13.83 -3.95 -11.26
CA GLU A 176 -14.70 -3.48 -12.35
C GLU A 176 -15.77 -4.51 -12.73
N PHE A 177 -15.36 -5.77 -12.88
CA PHE A 177 -16.29 -6.84 -13.27
C PHE A 177 -17.35 -7.12 -12.20
N ASN A 178 -17.04 -6.90 -10.92
CA ASN A 178 -17.95 -7.19 -9.80
C ASN A 178 -18.80 -6.00 -9.35
N LEU A 179 -18.47 -4.76 -9.73
CA LEU A 179 -19.23 -3.58 -9.32
C LEU A 179 -19.95 -2.88 -10.47
N ARG A 180 -19.35 -2.82 -11.68
CA ARG A 180 -19.91 -2.03 -12.78
C ARG A 180 -21.19 -2.66 -13.33
N PRO A 181 -22.34 -1.96 -13.33
CA PRO A 181 -23.62 -2.54 -13.74
C PRO A 181 -23.64 -3.11 -15.17
N SER A 182 -22.91 -2.48 -16.09
CA SER A 182 -22.79 -2.96 -17.47
C SER A 182 -22.05 -4.29 -17.58
N LEU A 183 -20.97 -4.48 -16.81
CA LEU A 183 -20.15 -5.71 -16.81
C LEU A 183 -20.82 -6.85 -16.04
N ARG A 184 -21.48 -6.53 -14.92
CA ARG A 184 -22.28 -7.48 -14.14
C ARG A 184 -23.56 -7.93 -14.83
N LYS A 185 -23.94 -7.26 -15.92
CA LYS A 185 -25.22 -7.42 -16.60
C LYS A 185 -26.43 -7.18 -15.67
N SER A 186 -26.37 -6.11 -14.87
CA SER A 186 -27.42 -5.71 -13.93
C SER A 186 -28.14 -4.42 -14.32
N GLU A 187 -27.98 -3.90 -15.54
CA GLU A 187 -28.83 -2.83 -16.07
C GLU A 187 -30.27 -3.29 -16.35
N GLU A 188 -31.22 -2.34 -16.45
CA GLU A 188 -32.65 -2.63 -16.68
C GLU A 188 -32.90 -3.48 -17.93
N LYS A 189 -32.14 -3.24 -19.01
CA LYS A 189 -32.23 -4.06 -20.23
C LYS A 189 -31.93 -5.54 -19.97
N HIS A 190 -30.98 -5.83 -19.07
CA HIS A 190 -30.62 -7.20 -18.72
C HIS A 190 -31.67 -7.82 -17.80
N ARG A 191 -32.30 -7.03 -16.92
CA ARG A 191 -33.45 -7.49 -16.12
C ARG A 191 -34.59 -7.92 -17.01
N LEU A 192 -34.96 -7.06 -17.97
CA LEU A 192 -36.03 -7.33 -18.95
C LEU A 192 -35.72 -8.56 -19.81
N GLU A 193 -34.46 -8.73 -20.22
CA GLU A 193 -34.02 -9.91 -20.97
C GLU A 193 -34.13 -11.20 -20.14
N ARG A 194 -33.71 -11.19 -18.87
CA ARG A 194 -33.85 -12.34 -17.96
C ARG A 194 -35.32 -12.65 -17.67
N GLN A 195 -36.14 -11.62 -17.47
CA GLN A 195 -37.58 -11.76 -17.29
C GLN A 195 -38.25 -12.40 -18.52
N ARG A 196 -37.87 -11.95 -19.73
CA ARG A 196 -38.33 -12.57 -21.00
C ARG A 196 -37.93 -14.04 -21.11
N ASN A 197 -36.78 -14.42 -20.57
CA ASN A 197 -36.27 -15.78 -20.57
C ASN A 197 -36.75 -16.63 -19.38
N ASN A 198 -37.75 -16.16 -18.60
CA ASN A 198 -38.29 -16.82 -17.41
C ASN A 198 -37.23 -17.18 -16.35
N LEU A 199 -36.16 -16.40 -16.26
CA LEU A 199 -35.14 -16.55 -15.22
C LEU A 199 -35.52 -15.73 -13.97
N PRO A 200 -35.06 -16.13 -12.77
CA PRO A 200 -35.23 -15.33 -11.56
C PRO A 200 -34.66 -13.91 -11.75
N VAL A 201 -35.44 -12.90 -11.38
CA VAL A 201 -35.08 -11.49 -11.44
C VAL A 201 -35.42 -10.81 -10.12
N LEU A 202 -34.56 -9.88 -9.69
CA LEU A 202 -34.86 -8.96 -8.60
C LEU A 202 -35.99 -8.01 -9.00
N THR A 203 -36.63 -7.40 -8.00
CA THR A 203 -37.53 -6.29 -8.27
C THR A 203 -36.73 -5.12 -8.87
N LYS A 204 -37.42 -4.25 -9.62
CA LYS A 204 -36.79 -3.07 -10.21
C LYS A 204 -36.14 -2.18 -9.16
N GLU A 205 -36.81 -2.00 -8.03
CA GLU A 205 -36.34 -1.16 -6.91
C GLU A 205 -35.09 -1.73 -6.25
N GLU A 206 -35.07 -3.04 -5.96
CA GLU A 206 -33.88 -3.72 -5.40
C GLU A 206 -32.68 -3.65 -6.35
N GLN A 207 -32.89 -3.90 -7.64
CA GLN A 207 -31.82 -3.87 -8.63
C GLN A 207 -31.27 -2.45 -8.83
N GLU A 208 -32.12 -1.43 -8.81
CA GLU A 208 -31.71 -0.03 -8.86
C GLU A 208 -30.92 0.37 -7.60
N TYR A 209 -31.37 -0.09 -6.43
CA TYR A 209 -30.66 0.11 -5.16
C TYR A 209 -29.25 -0.50 -5.19
N GLU A 210 -29.12 -1.78 -5.55
CA GLU A 210 -27.82 -2.46 -5.65
C GLU A 210 -26.88 -1.76 -6.63
N ASN A 211 -27.38 -1.38 -7.81
CA ASN A 211 -26.59 -0.68 -8.81
C ASN A 211 -26.11 0.68 -8.33
N LYS A 212 -26.95 1.43 -7.62
CA LYS A 212 -26.61 2.75 -7.06
C LYS A 212 -25.54 2.61 -5.98
N ARG A 213 -25.69 1.65 -5.06
CA ARG A 213 -24.72 1.31 -4.02
C ARG A 213 -23.37 0.95 -4.65
N ASP A 214 -23.37 0.01 -5.59
CA ASP A 214 -22.13 -0.53 -6.17
C ASP A 214 -21.41 0.47 -7.06
N THR A 215 -22.16 1.35 -7.74
CA THR A 215 -21.57 2.48 -8.47
C THR A 215 -20.91 3.48 -7.53
N ALA A 216 -21.51 3.75 -6.35
CA ALA A 216 -20.90 4.61 -5.35
C ALA A 216 -19.62 3.99 -4.76
N ILE A 217 -19.63 2.68 -4.46
CA ILE A 217 -18.46 1.92 -4.03
C ILE A 217 -17.36 1.98 -5.10
N LEU A 218 -17.70 1.70 -6.36
CA LEU A 218 -16.75 1.71 -7.48
C LEU A 218 -16.07 3.08 -7.63
N ARG A 219 -16.83 4.17 -7.54
CA ARG A 219 -16.27 5.53 -7.59
C ARG A 219 -15.29 5.78 -6.45
N ASN A 220 -15.64 5.37 -5.22
CA ASN A 220 -14.78 5.53 -4.06
C ASN A 220 -13.49 4.68 -4.19
N MET A 221 -13.61 3.46 -4.69
CA MET A 221 -12.44 2.59 -4.93
C MET A 221 -11.54 3.14 -6.03
N TRP A 222 -12.09 3.70 -7.11
CA TRP A 222 -11.29 4.35 -8.15
C TRP A 222 -10.54 5.57 -7.65
N PHE A 223 -11.17 6.41 -6.82
CA PHE A 223 -10.47 7.51 -6.15
C PHE A 223 -9.27 6.99 -5.35
N PHE A 224 -9.46 5.90 -4.62
CA PHE A 224 -8.41 5.28 -3.82
C PHE A 224 -7.29 4.67 -4.67
N VAL A 225 -7.62 4.00 -5.78
CA VAL A 225 -6.65 3.48 -6.75
C VAL A 225 -5.83 4.60 -7.38
N ILE A 226 -6.49 5.68 -7.84
CA ILE A 226 -5.81 6.83 -8.44
C ILE A 226 -4.87 7.46 -7.43
N PHE A 227 -5.33 7.69 -6.20
CA PHE A 227 -4.49 8.22 -5.12
C PHE A 227 -3.26 7.33 -4.87
N GLY A 228 -3.46 6.01 -4.73
CA GLY A 228 -2.39 5.04 -4.49
C GLY A 228 -1.38 4.95 -5.64
N VAL A 229 -1.84 4.97 -6.89
CA VAL A 229 -0.96 4.96 -8.06
C VAL A 229 -0.20 6.29 -8.17
N SER A 230 -0.87 7.42 -7.96
CA SER A 230 -0.22 8.73 -8.02
C SER A 230 0.87 8.89 -6.96
N ILE A 231 0.62 8.48 -5.70
CA ILE A 231 1.63 8.58 -4.64
C ILE A 231 2.81 7.64 -4.91
N PHE A 232 2.56 6.43 -5.42
CA PHE A 232 3.62 5.50 -5.78
C PHE A 232 4.51 6.03 -6.93
N LEU A 233 3.89 6.51 -8.01
CA LEU A 233 4.62 7.07 -9.16
C LEU A 233 5.39 8.34 -8.80
N ALA A 234 4.82 9.20 -7.94
CA ALA A 234 5.52 10.39 -7.47
C ALA A 234 6.71 10.01 -6.58
N GLY A 235 6.56 9.03 -5.69
CA GLY A 235 7.69 8.47 -4.94
C GLY A 235 8.77 7.93 -5.88
N PHE A 236 8.39 7.12 -6.88
CA PHE A 236 9.32 6.56 -7.87
C PHE A 236 10.06 7.66 -8.64
N GLY A 237 9.36 8.74 -9.00
CA GLY A 237 9.95 9.91 -9.63
C GLY A 237 11.00 10.58 -8.74
N ILE A 238 10.69 10.81 -7.46
CA ILE A 238 11.62 11.40 -6.49
C ILE A 238 12.84 10.50 -6.27
N TRP A 239 12.64 9.20 -6.13
CA TRP A 239 13.72 8.21 -6.03
C TRP A 239 14.68 8.28 -7.23
N ASN A 240 14.15 8.35 -8.46
CA ASN A 240 14.98 8.49 -9.66
C ASN A 240 15.76 9.81 -9.69
N LEU A 241 15.16 10.90 -9.23
CA LEU A 241 15.85 12.20 -9.12
C LEU A 241 16.99 12.14 -8.10
N ASP A 242 16.78 11.46 -6.98
CA ASP A 242 17.79 11.26 -5.93
C ASP A 242 19.01 10.49 -6.46
N ASN A 243 18.77 9.42 -7.20
CA ASN A 243 19.81 8.62 -7.85
C ASN A 243 20.57 9.44 -8.93
N LYS A 244 19.84 10.14 -9.80
CA LYS A 244 20.42 10.84 -10.96
C LYS A 244 21.18 12.12 -10.59
N TYR A 245 20.68 12.88 -9.61
CA TYR A 245 21.22 14.19 -9.25
C TYR A 245 21.90 14.21 -7.89
N CYS A 246 22.38 13.05 -7.43
CA CYS A 246 22.89 12.89 -6.08
C CYS A 246 23.99 13.88 -5.69
N SER A 247 24.99 14.09 -6.56
CA SER A 247 26.09 15.02 -6.29
C SER A 247 25.61 16.46 -6.08
N THR A 248 24.62 16.90 -6.87
CA THR A 248 23.98 18.20 -6.75
C THR A 248 23.16 18.31 -5.47
N LEU A 249 22.38 17.27 -5.14
CA LEU A 249 21.56 17.23 -3.92
C LEU A 249 22.42 17.30 -2.67
N ARG A 250 23.51 16.52 -2.58
CA ARG A 250 24.48 16.59 -1.47
C ARG A 250 25.07 17.99 -1.31
N GLN A 251 25.43 18.67 -2.40
CA GLN A 251 25.91 20.06 -2.33
C GLN A 251 24.85 21.02 -1.79
N TRP A 252 23.59 20.85 -2.20
CA TRP A 252 22.48 21.65 -1.68
C TRP A 252 22.23 21.38 -0.19
N ARG A 253 22.20 20.11 0.24
CA ARG A 253 22.09 19.73 1.65
C ARG A 253 23.15 20.40 2.52
N ARG A 254 24.41 20.38 2.07
CA ARG A 254 25.53 21.02 2.77
C ARG A 254 25.42 22.55 2.83
N SER A 255 24.88 23.18 1.79
CA SER A 255 24.67 24.62 1.75
C SER A 255 23.51 25.08 2.64
N ILE A 256 22.50 24.22 2.80
CA ILE A 256 21.29 24.46 3.58
C ILE A 256 21.48 24.12 5.06
N GLY A 257 22.22 23.05 5.37
CA GLY A 257 22.42 22.56 6.73
C GLY A 257 21.23 21.77 7.29
N MET A 258 21.44 21.12 8.43
CA MET A 258 20.45 20.32 9.16
C MET A 258 19.57 21.23 10.04
N PRO A 259 18.28 20.90 10.23
CA PRO A 259 17.56 19.72 9.70
C PRO A 259 16.99 19.93 8.29
N TRP A 260 17.07 21.14 7.73
CA TRP A 260 16.40 21.48 6.48
C TRP A 260 16.90 20.71 5.25
N GLY A 261 18.18 20.29 5.26
CA GLY A 261 18.73 19.39 4.26
C GLY A 261 18.04 18.03 4.21
N PHE A 262 17.39 17.58 5.29
CA PHE A 262 16.69 16.29 5.34
C PHE A 262 15.53 16.21 4.34
N PHE A 263 14.93 17.35 3.98
CA PHE A 263 13.87 17.41 2.98
C PHE A 263 14.37 17.10 1.56
N LEU A 264 15.69 17.11 1.34
CA LEU A 264 16.34 16.73 0.08
C LEU A 264 16.82 15.26 0.06
N GLU A 265 16.46 14.46 1.07
CA GLU A 265 16.68 13.02 1.05
C GLU A 265 15.55 12.36 0.25
N GLY A 266 15.74 12.26 -1.07
CA GLY A 266 14.68 11.78 -1.97
C GLY A 266 14.36 10.30 -1.73
N HIS A 267 15.34 9.50 -1.35
CA HIS A 267 15.13 8.09 -0.99
C HIS A 267 14.25 7.94 0.27
N GLY A 268 14.39 8.84 1.26
CA GLY A 268 13.50 8.88 2.43
C GLY A 268 12.04 9.21 2.06
N TRP A 269 11.83 10.13 1.11
CA TRP A 269 10.49 10.41 0.58
C TRP A 269 9.89 9.22 -0.16
N TRP A 270 10.72 8.45 -0.87
CA TRP A 270 10.30 7.21 -1.52
C TRP A 270 9.72 6.21 -0.51
N HIS A 271 10.36 6.01 0.65
CA HIS A 271 9.80 5.16 1.73
C HIS A 271 8.43 5.66 2.19
N LEU A 272 8.31 6.96 2.47
CA LEU A 272 7.03 7.52 2.94
C LEU A 272 5.91 7.34 1.91
N MET A 273 6.21 7.58 0.64
CA MET A 273 5.20 7.55 -0.41
C MET A 273 4.79 6.13 -0.80
N THR A 274 5.76 5.22 -0.96
CA THR A 274 5.49 3.81 -1.27
C THR A 274 4.90 3.07 -0.09
N GLY A 275 5.31 3.39 1.15
CA GLY A 275 4.74 2.82 2.36
C GLY A 275 3.26 3.15 2.51
N ILE A 276 2.86 4.41 2.27
CA ILE A 276 1.44 4.79 2.23
C ILE A 276 0.72 4.09 1.08
N GLY A 277 1.30 4.09 -0.13
CA GLY A 277 0.72 3.43 -1.30
C GLY A 277 0.45 1.94 -1.10
N ALA A 278 1.41 1.21 -0.53
CA ALA A 278 1.27 -0.21 -0.23
C ALA A 278 0.26 -0.49 0.90
N TYR A 279 0.21 0.35 1.95
CA TYR A 279 -0.84 0.26 2.97
C TYR A 279 -2.24 0.44 2.34
N CYS A 280 -2.40 1.46 1.49
CA CYS A 280 -3.63 1.70 0.75
C CYS A 280 -3.97 0.51 -0.15
N TYR A 281 -3.00 -0.09 -0.84
CA TYR A 281 -3.24 -1.25 -1.69
C TYR A 281 -3.75 -2.47 -0.90
N ILE A 282 -3.16 -2.80 0.26
CA ILE A 282 -3.65 -3.90 1.11
C ILE A 282 -5.08 -3.60 1.60
N LEU A 283 -5.36 -2.37 2.02
CA LEU A 283 -6.70 -1.97 2.45
C LEU A 283 -7.73 -2.04 1.32
N TRP A 284 -7.35 -1.63 0.12
CA TRP A 284 -8.18 -1.74 -1.07
C TRP A 284 -8.49 -3.21 -1.40
N ALA A 285 -7.51 -4.09 -1.28
CA ALA A 285 -7.70 -5.52 -1.46
C ALA A 285 -8.62 -6.15 -0.41
N ILE A 286 -8.55 -5.68 0.85
CA ILE A 286 -9.52 -6.05 1.91
C ILE A 286 -10.94 -5.65 1.50
N HIS A 287 -11.13 -4.40 1.04
CA HIS A 287 -12.44 -3.94 0.59
C HIS A 287 -12.95 -4.75 -0.59
N LEU A 288 -12.07 -5.03 -1.56
CA LEU A 288 -12.38 -5.89 -2.71
C LEU A 288 -12.76 -7.31 -2.27
N ARG A 289 -12.13 -7.90 -1.24
CA ARG A 289 -12.52 -9.20 -0.70
C ARG A 289 -13.97 -9.19 -0.23
N HIS A 290 -14.37 -8.20 0.57
CA HIS A 290 -15.76 -8.11 1.05
C HIS A 290 -16.77 -7.97 -0.09
N ILE A 291 -16.41 -7.22 -1.13
CA ILE A 291 -17.26 -7.09 -2.34
C ILE A 291 -17.39 -8.45 -3.04
N LEU A 292 -16.30 -9.18 -3.17
CA LEU A 292 -16.31 -10.49 -3.80
C LEU A 292 -17.09 -11.53 -2.98
N ASN A 293 -17.18 -11.36 -1.66
CA ASN A 293 -18.00 -12.19 -0.76
C ASN A 293 -19.49 -11.78 -0.78
N GLY A 294 -19.84 -10.62 -1.34
CA GLY A 294 -21.20 -10.08 -1.30
C GLY A 294 -21.53 -9.30 -0.02
N ASP A 295 -20.54 -8.94 0.80
CA ASP A 295 -20.72 -8.30 2.11
C ASP A 295 -20.78 -6.76 2.04
N GLN A 296 -21.25 -6.21 0.92
CA GLN A 296 -21.23 -4.77 0.64
C GLN A 296 -22.10 -3.95 1.58
N GLU A 297 -23.13 -4.56 2.19
CA GLU A 297 -23.98 -3.91 3.20
C GLU A 297 -23.33 -3.88 4.59
N HIS A 298 -22.50 -4.88 4.89
CA HIS A 298 -21.91 -5.07 6.22
C HIS A 298 -20.56 -4.37 6.37
N PHE A 299 -19.90 -3.99 5.27
CA PHE A 299 -18.60 -3.34 5.30
C PHE A 299 -18.55 -2.10 4.43
N ARG A 300 -17.92 -1.05 4.95
CA ARG A 300 -17.66 0.17 4.19
C ARG A 300 -16.23 0.65 4.40
N MET A 301 -15.65 1.20 3.34
CA MET A 301 -14.39 1.95 3.44
C MET A 301 -14.68 3.37 3.93
N VAL A 302 -14.11 3.73 5.08
CA VAL A 302 -14.18 5.07 5.68
C VAL A 302 -12.87 5.78 5.42
N TRP A 303 -12.96 6.94 4.77
CA TRP A 303 -11.83 7.83 4.57
C TRP A 303 -12.31 9.28 4.48
N ASP A 304 -12.63 9.85 5.64
CA ASP A 304 -13.26 11.17 5.71
C ASP A 304 -12.34 12.30 5.27
N ARG A 305 -11.03 12.14 5.53
CA ARG A 305 -9.99 13.14 5.25
C ARG A 305 -8.70 12.46 4.84
N VAL A 306 -7.97 13.04 3.89
CA VAL A 306 -6.73 12.47 3.34
C VAL A 306 -5.62 12.26 4.38
N TYR A 307 -5.66 12.99 5.51
CA TYR A 307 -4.70 12.87 6.62
C TYR A 307 -5.17 11.93 7.73
N HIS A 308 -6.39 11.41 7.67
CA HIS A 308 -6.80 10.28 8.50
C HIS A 308 -6.44 8.98 7.80
N LEU A 309 -6.01 7.97 8.57
CA LEU A 309 -5.76 6.65 8.01
C LEU A 309 -7.09 6.04 7.54
N PRO A 310 -7.18 5.61 6.27
CA PRO A 310 -8.36 4.92 5.78
C PRO A 310 -8.51 3.57 6.49
N GLU A 311 -9.76 3.15 6.68
CA GLU A 311 -10.11 1.88 7.32
C GLU A 311 -11.34 1.26 6.63
N VAL A 312 -11.38 -0.07 6.51
CA VAL A 312 -12.59 -0.82 6.15
C VAL A 312 -13.23 -1.28 7.44
N VAL A 313 -14.42 -0.77 7.74
CA VAL A 313 -15.09 -1.02 9.02
C VAL A 313 -16.36 -1.81 8.81
N ARG A 314 -16.69 -2.66 9.78
CA ARG A 314 -18.01 -3.28 9.84
C ARG A 314 -19.05 -2.22 10.18
N VAL A 315 -20.12 -2.16 9.40
CA VAL A 315 -21.31 -1.36 9.68
C VAL A 315 -22.24 -2.25 10.49
N SER A 316 -22.60 -1.82 11.71
CA SER A 316 -23.69 -2.48 12.44
C SER A 316 -25.00 -2.27 11.67
N ASP A 317 -25.88 -3.28 11.66
CA ASP A 317 -27.25 -3.11 11.16
C ASP A 317 -27.86 -1.82 11.71
N PRO A 318 -28.65 -1.07 10.92
CA PRO A 318 -29.36 0.07 11.46
C PRO A 318 -30.13 -0.40 12.68
N SER A 319 -29.94 0.26 13.82
CA SER A 319 -30.76 -0.03 14.99
C SER A 319 -32.23 0.13 14.59
N ASP A 320 -33.07 -0.86 14.92
CA ASP A 320 -34.53 -0.82 14.78
C ASP A 320 -35.19 0.41 15.46
N ASN A 321 -34.41 1.29 16.11
CA ASN A 321 -34.86 2.47 16.82
C ASN A 321 -35.04 3.72 15.92
N ALA A 322 -34.79 3.65 14.61
CA ALA A 322 -35.04 4.78 13.71
C ALA A 322 -36.52 4.96 13.30
N ASN A 323 -37.44 4.09 13.73
CA ASN A 323 -38.89 4.24 13.52
C ASN A 323 -39.67 4.79 14.74
N GLY A 324 -38.98 5.18 15.81
CA GLY A 324 -39.59 5.64 17.07
C GLY A 324 -39.89 7.13 17.21
N GLN A 325 -39.51 7.98 16.24
CA GLN A 325 -39.63 9.46 16.39
C GLN A 325 -40.47 10.16 15.30
N ALA A 326 -41.36 9.43 14.61
CA ALA A 326 -42.26 10.01 13.62
C ALA A 326 -43.75 9.95 14.00
N ASN A 327 -44.10 9.74 15.27
CA ASN A 327 -45.49 9.82 15.73
C ASN A 327 -45.59 10.53 17.08
N GLY A 328 -45.78 11.85 17.04
CA GLY A 328 -45.94 12.65 18.25
C GLY A 328 -46.25 14.12 17.99
N ASN A 329 -47.35 14.41 17.30
CA ASN A 329 -48.28 15.51 17.65
C ASN A 329 -49.29 15.76 16.51
N PHE A 330 -50.41 15.03 16.56
CA PHE A 330 -51.70 15.60 16.17
C PHE A 330 -52.64 15.38 17.35
N LYS A 331 -52.64 16.33 18.30
CA LYS A 331 -53.77 16.53 19.20
C LYS A 331 -54.80 17.36 18.46
N LYS A 332 -55.83 16.69 17.96
CA LYS A 332 -57.17 17.26 17.78
C LYS A 332 -57.90 17.10 19.12
N ASP A 333 -58.47 18.18 19.63
CA ASP A 333 -59.91 18.31 19.91
C ASP A 333 -60.19 19.44 20.90
N ASN A 334 -61.11 20.30 20.47
CA ASN A 334 -62.12 21.10 21.18
C ASN A 334 -61.73 21.96 22.39
#